data_AF-A0A523ZZ63-F1
#
_entry.id   AF-A0A523ZZ63-F1
#
_cell.length_a   1.000
_cell.length_b   1.000
_cell.length_c   1.000
_cell.angle_alpha   90.00
_cell.angle_beta   90.00
_cell.angle_gamma   90.00
#
_symmetry.space_group_name_H-M   'P 1'
#
loop_
_entity.id
_entity.type
_entity.pdbx_description
1 polymer ?
#
loop_
_entity_poly.entity_id
_entity_poly.type
_entity_poly.pdbx_seq_one_letter_code
_entity_poly.pdbx_strand_id
1 'polypeptide(L)'
;MQGNKVVAAALIILVIFAVGVVLQQAKPVLFPFFLAIFLSFILSPILDFLTRMKIPRAVSILFILITSFFIIYLLGLLFYSSGKTFASEFPKYGQKISSILTSIQEQLKFTFPKWETVDWFGQLDINKIGGFLLSSLGPFFSFIANLFLVFIFIVFILAGRGN
;
A
#
# COMPACT_ATOMS: atom_id res chain seq x y z
N MET A 1 -53.17 24.71 11.19
CA MET A 1 -52.63 23.65 10.31
C MET A 1 -51.29 23.98 9.63
N GLN A 2 -50.86 25.25 9.52
CA GLN A 2 -49.59 25.59 8.84
C GLN A 2 -48.33 25.28 9.68
N GLY A 3 -48.36 25.45 11.00
CA GLY A 3 -47.21 25.17 11.89
C GLY A 3 -46.71 23.72 11.84
N ASN A 4 -47.62 22.75 11.70
CA ASN A 4 -47.22 21.34 11.61
C ASN A 4 -46.46 21.01 10.32
N LYS A 5 -46.74 21.73 9.22
CA LYS A 5 -46.02 21.55 7.94
C LYS A 5 -44.61 22.10 8.00
N VAL A 6 -44.40 23.21 8.71
CA VAL A 6 -43.07 23.82 8.92
C VAL A 6 -42.23 22.95 9.85
N VAL A 7 -42.80 22.46 10.95
CA VAL A 7 -42.12 21.52 11.85
C VAL A 7 -41.79 20.21 11.13
N ALA A 8 -42.73 19.66 10.35
CA ALA A 8 -42.46 18.47 9.54
C ALA A 8 -41.34 18.71 8.51
N ALA A 9 -41.34 19.84 7.82
CA ALA A 9 -40.28 20.18 6.87
C ALA A 9 -38.91 20.34 7.54
N ALA A 10 -38.86 21.00 8.70
CA ALA A 10 -37.64 21.14 9.49
C ALA A 10 -37.11 19.79 10.00
N LEU A 11 -38.00 18.90 10.45
CA LEU A 11 -37.66 17.54 10.87
C LEU A 11 -37.12 16.72 9.69
N ILE A 12 -37.72 16.82 8.51
CA ILE A 12 -37.24 16.10 7.30
C ILE A 12 -35.82 16.57 6.94
N ILE A 13 -35.57 17.88 6.94
CA ILE A 13 -34.23 18.42 6.65
C ILE A 13 -33.20 17.92 7.68
N LEU A 14 -33.57 17.91 8.96
CA LEU A 14 -32.70 17.42 10.03
C LEU A 14 -32.41 15.93 9.88
N VAL A 15 -33.41 15.12 9.54
CA VAL A 15 -33.24 13.68 9.28
C VAL A 15 -32.33 13.45 8.08
N ILE A 16 -32.53 14.17 6.97
CA ILE A 16 -31.66 14.05 5.79
C ILE A 16 -30.22 14.41 6.13
N PHE A 17 -30.02 15.50 6.89
CA PHE A 17 -28.69 15.91 7.34
C PHE A 17 -28.05 14.86 8.25
N ALA A 18 -28.78 14.36 9.25
CA ALA A 18 -28.30 13.33 10.17
C ALA A 18 -27.94 12.03 9.44
N VAL A 19 -28.79 11.57 8.51
CA VAL A 19 -28.51 10.41 7.66
C VAL A 19 -27.27 10.66 6.80
N GLY A 20 -27.12 11.86 6.22
CA GLY A 20 -25.94 12.24 5.45
C GLY A 20 -24.64 12.15 6.26
N VAL A 21 -24.65 12.66 7.49
CA VAL A 21 -23.51 12.59 8.41
C VAL A 21 -23.19 11.14 8.79
N VAL A 22 -24.20 10.35 9.14
CA VAL A 22 -24.04 8.93 9.47
C VAL A 22 -23.46 8.17 8.28
N LEU A 23 -23.94 8.42 7.06
CA LEU A 23 -23.46 7.77 5.85
C LEU A 23 -22.01 8.15 5.52
N GLN A 24 -21.63 9.42 5.75
CA GLN A 24 -20.26 9.88 5.60
C GLN A 24 -19.31 9.16 6.56
N GLN A 25 -19.73 8.97 7.82
CA GLN A 25 -18.95 8.25 8.83
C GLN A 25 -18.93 6.74 8.60
N ALA A 26 -20.00 6.18 8.02
CA ALA A 26 -20.07 4.76 7.68
C ALA A 26 -19.29 4.40 6.42
N LYS A 27 -18.92 5.38 5.57
CA LYS A 27 -18.18 5.20 4.32
C LYS A 27 -16.96 4.27 4.43
N PRO A 28 -16.08 4.39 5.45
CA PRO A 28 -14.91 3.51 5.59
C PRO A 28 -15.26 2.03 5.78
N VAL A 29 -16.48 1.70 6.23
CA VAL A 29 -16.96 0.33 6.41
C VAL A 29 -17.82 -0.12 5.23
N LEU A 30 -18.70 0.77 4.75
CA LEU A 30 -19.59 0.51 3.63
C LEU A 30 -18.83 0.25 2.34
N PHE A 31 -17.74 0.98 2.08
CA PHE A 31 -16.96 0.79 0.86
C PHE A 31 -16.30 -0.61 0.79
N PRO A 32 -15.55 -1.07 1.82
CA PRO A 32 -15.10 -2.47 1.91
C PRO A 32 -16.24 -3.49 1.80
N PHE A 33 -17.41 -3.22 2.39
CA PHE A 33 -18.56 -4.11 2.33
C PHE A 33 -19.11 -4.28 0.91
N PHE A 34 -19.36 -3.18 0.19
CA PHE A 34 -19.80 -3.26 -1.22
C PHE A 34 -18.73 -3.91 -2.10
N LEU A 35 -17.46 -3.62 -1.84
CA LEU A 35 -16.35 -4.26 -2.53
C LEU A 35 -16.35 -5.78 -2.28
N ALA A 36 -16.60 -6.22 -1.05
CA ALA A 36 -16.75 -7.64 -0.70
C ALA A 36 -17.91 -8.30 -1.44
N ILE A 37 -19.08 -7.66 -1.55
CA ILE A 37 -20.21 -8.17 -2.34
C ILE A 37 -19.79 -8.33 -3.81
N PHE A 38 -19.21 -7.29 -4.39
CA PHE A 38 -18.78 -7.28 -5.78
C PHE A 38 -17.73 -8.36 -6.06
N LEU A 39 -16.69 -8.45 -5.22
CA LEU A 39 -15.69 -9.49 -5.31
C LEU A 39 -16.31 -10.87 -5.12
N SER A 40 -17.26 -11.04 -4.19
CA SER A 40 -17.94 -12.33 -3.99
C SER A 40 -18.65 -12.80 -5.26
N PHE A 41 -19.24 -11.90 -6.04
CA PHE A 41 -19.84 -12.25 -7.33
C PHE A 41 -18.80 -12.62 -8.38
N ILE A 42 -17.72 -11.83 -8.52
CA ILE A 42 -16.63 -12.13 -9.47
C ILE A 42 -15.92 -13.43 -9.10
N LEU A 43 -15.67 -13.65 -7.82
CA LEU A 43 -15.01 -14.83 -7.31
C LEU A 43 -15.91 -16.05 -7.38
N SER A 44 -17.24 -15.93 -7.46
CA SER A 44 -18.15 -17.09 -7.51
C SER A 44 -17.72 -18.19 -8.50
N PRO A 45 -17.42 -17.91 -9.79
CA PRO A 45 -16.90 -18.91 -10.72
C PRO A 45 -15.50 -19.46 -10.37
N ILE A 46 -14.58 -18.61 -9.89
CA ILE A 46 -13.24 -19.04 -9.42
C ILE A 46 -13.38 -19.97 -8.21
N LEU A 47 -14.28 -19.61 -7.30
CA LEU A 47 -14.58 -20.33 -6.08
C LEU A 47 -15.27 -21.65 -6.40
N ASP A 48 -16.14 -21.71 -7.40
CA ASP A 48 -16.73 -22.96 -7.90
C ASP A 48 -15.64 -23.90 -8.44
N PHE A 49 -14.69 -23.36 -9.21
CA PHE A 49 -13.54 -24.12 -9.70
C PHE A 49 -12.65 -24.64 -8.55
N LEU A 50 -12.37 -23.82 -7.53
CA LEU A 50 -11.58 -24.25 -6.35
C LEU A 50 -12.36 -25.16 -5.39
N THR A 51 -13.67 -25.00 -5.26
CA THR A 51 -14.49 -25.92 -4.45
C THR A 51 -14.62 -27.30 -5.11
N ARG A 52 -14.42 -27.43 -6.43
CA ARG A 52 -14.22 -28.75 -7.07
C ARG A 52 -12.94 -29.44 -6.57
N MET A 53 -11.94 -28.68 -6.12
CA MET A 53 -10.76 -29.19 -5.39
C MET A 53 -11.00 -29.37 -3.88
N LYS A 54 -12.26 -29.29 -3.41
CA LYS A 54 -12.68 -29.37 -2.00
C LYS A 54 -12.09 -28.29 -1.07
N ILE A 55 -11.60 -27.17 -1.62
CA ILE A 55 -11.06 -26.07 -0.81
C ILE A 55 -12.20 -25.14 -0.37
N PRO A 56 -12.35 -24.85 0.94
CA PRO A 56 -13.33 -23.87 1.42
C PRO A 56 -12.99 -22.50 0.84
N ARG A 57 -14.01 -21.77 0.38
CA ARG A 57 -13.84 -20.49 -0.30
C ARG A 57 -13.08 -19.44 0.52
N ALA A 58 -13.19 -19.47 1.86
CA ALA A 58 -12.40 -18.63 2.77
C ALA A 58 -10.89 -18.92 2.68
N VAL A 59 -10.51 -20.20 2.51
CA VAL A 59 -9.12 -20.63 2.35
C VAL A 59 -8.55 -20.16 1.02
N SER A 60 -9.35 -20.17 -0.05
CA SER A 60 -8.94 -19.68 -1.37
C SER A 60 -8.49 -18.20 -1.33
N ILE A 61 -9.23 -17.37 -0.59
CA ILE A 61 -8.92 -15.94 -0.49
C ILE A 61 -7.71 -15.71 0.42
N LEU A 62 -7.61 -16.46 1.52
CA LEU A 62 -6.42 -16.44 2.39
C LEU A 62 -5.16 -16.80 1.60
N PHE A 63 -5.27 -17.80 0.71
CA PHE A 63 -4.18 -18.24 -0.16
C PHE A 63 -3.74 -17.14 -1.14
N ILE A 64 -4.68 -16.42 -1.76
CA ILE A 64 -4.37 -15.29 -2.64
C ILE A 64 -3.65 -14.18 -1.87
N LEU A 65 -4.09 -13.88 -0.64
CA LEU A 65 -3.48 -12.86 0.22
C LEU A 65 -2.04 -13.24 0.58
N ILE A 66 -1.84 -14.46 1.09
CA ILE A 66 -0.50 -14.97 1.43
C ILE A 66 0.42 -14.92 0.20
N THR A 67 -0.08 -15.36 -0.95
CA THR A 67 0.69 -15.34 -2.20
C THR A 67 1.06 -13.92 -2.62
N SER A 68 0.15 -12.95 -2.48
CA SER A 68 0.42 -11.55 -2.82
C SER A 68 1.50 -10.95 -1.92
N PHE A 69 1.41 -11.16 -0.60
CA PHE A 69 2.46 -10.74 0.34
C PHE A 69 3.79 -11.41 0.05
N PHE A 70 3.77 -12.69 -0.28
CA PHE A 70 4.97 -13.44 -0.64
C PHE A 70 5.64 -12.86 -1.89
N ILE A 71 4.87 -12.54 -2.94
CA ILE A 71 5.39 -11.89 -4.16
C ILE A 71 6.01 -10.53 -3.83
N ILE A 72 5.33 -9.70 -3.05
CA ILE A 72 5.86 -8.37 -2.65
C ILE A 72 7.15 -8.52 -1.86
N TYR A 73 7.22 -9.48 -0.94
CA TYR A 73 8.42 -9.77 -0.16
C TYR A 73 9.59 -10.21 -1.04
N LEU A 74 9.35 -11.12 -1.99
CA LEU A 74 10.38 -11.55 -2.95
C LEU A 74 10.89 -10.38 -3.79
N LEU A 75 9.99 -9.54 -4.30
CA LEU A 75 10.37 -8.34 -5.04
C LEU A 75 11.23 -7.43 -4.16
N GLY A 76 10.80 -7.14 -2.93
CA GLY A 76 11.57 -6.34 -1.98
C GLY A 76 12.98 -6.88 -1.75
N LEU A 77 13.13 -8.21 -1.66
CA LEU A 77 14.42 -8.87 -1.50
C LEU A 77 15.32 -8.72 -2.75
N LEU A 78 14.74 -8.83 -3.96
CA LEU A 78 15.45 -8.60 -5.22
C LEU A 78 15.92 -7.14 -5.37
N PHE A 79 15.06 -6.18 -5.01
CA PHE A 79 15.42 -4.76 -4.99
C PHE A 79 16.51 -4.48 -3.96
N TYR A 80 16.42 -5.07 -2.77
CA TYR A 80 17.44 -4.93 -1.73
C TYR A 80 18.79 -5.48 -2.19
N SER A 81 18.83 -6.67 -2.78
CA SER A 81 20.09 -7.25 -3.26
C SER A 81 20.69 -6.41 -4.40
N SER A 82 19.86 -5.96 -5.34
CA SER A 82 20.29 -5.11 -6.46
C SER A 82 20.82 -3.76 -5.97
N GLY A 83 20.14 -3.15 -5.00
CA GLY A 83 20.56 -1.89 -4.37
C GLY A 83 21.87 -2.04 -3.60
N LYS A 84 22.07 -3.16 -2.88
CA LYS A 84 23.32 -3.45 -2.16
C LYS A 84 24.50 -3.58 -3.13
N THR A 85 24.34 -4.30 -4.24
CA THR A 85 25.38 -4.44 -5.26
C THR A 85 25.73 -3.09 -5.86
N PHE A 86 24.73 -2.28 -6.23
CA PHE A 86 24.93 -0.94 -6.76
C PHE A 86 25.66 -0.03 -5.77
N ALA A 87 25.26 -0.02 -4.49
CA ALA A 87 25.93 0.74 -3.44
C ALA A 87 27.39 0.31 -3.21
N SER A 88 27.70 -0.98 -3.37
CA SER A 88 29.06 -1.50 -3.22
C SER A 88 29.98 -1.19 -4.41
N GLU A 89 29.42 -0.96 -5.60
CA GLU A 89 30.18 -0.61 -6.80
C GLU A 89 30.30 0.90 -7.01
N PHE A 90 29.41 1.70 -6.42
CA PHE A 90 29.43 3.16 -6.46
C PHE A 90 30.80 3.79 -6.10
N PRO A 91 31.53 3.33 -5.06
CA PRO A 91 32.87 3.84 -4.75
C PRO A 91 33.89 3.58 -5.86
N LYS A 92 33.77 2.45 -6.58
CA LYS A 92 34.67 2.11 -7.70
C LYS A 92 34.43 3.05 -8.89
N TYR A 93 33.18 3.47 -9.12
CA TYR A 93 32.89 4.51 -10.10
C TYR A 93 33.51 5.85 -9.69
N GLY A 94 33.45 6.20 -8.40
CA GLY A 94 34.15 7.36 -7.84
C GLY A 94 35.64 7.33 -8.14
N GLN A 95 36.33 6.22 -7.83
CA GLN A 95 37.77 6.07 -8.11
C GLN A 95 38.10 6.18 -9.60
N LYS A 96 37.26 5.61 -10.48
CA LYS A 96 37.44 5.73 -11.94
C LYS A 96 37.33 7.18 -12.40
N ILE A 97 36.34 7.91 -11.91
CA ILE A 97 36.17 9.34 -12.21
C ILE A 97 37.36 10.12 -11.66
N SER A 98 37.85 9.82 -10.46
CA SER A 98 39.05 10.46 -9.90
C SER A 98 40.24 10.24 -10.81
N SER A 99 40.47 8.99 -11.24
CA SER A 99 41.59 8.64 -12.11
C SER A 99 41.56 9.37 -13.45
N ILE A 100 40.38 9.47 -14.08
CA ILE A 100 40.20 10.17 -15.35
C ILE A 100 40.47 11.67 -15.17
N LEU A 101 39.97 12.27 -14.08
CA LEU A 101 40.22 13.67 -13.77
C LEU A 101 41.70 13.94 -13.52
N THR A 102 42.41 13.07 -12.79
CA THR A 102 43.87 13.19 -12.62
C THR A 102 44.63 13.05 -13.93
N SER A 103 44.23 12.11 -14.81
CA SER A 103 44.88 11.96 -16.12
C SER A 103 44.66 13.17 -17.03
N ILE A 104 43.48 13.79 -16.98
CA ILE A 104 43.18 15.03 -17.70
C ILE A 104 43.98 16.20 -17.12
N GLN A 105 44.10 16.28 -15.79
CA GLN A 105 44.89 17.29 -15.08
C GLN A 105 46.38 17.22 -15.42
N GLU A 106 46.94 16.01 -15.50
CA GLU A 106 48.33 15.79 -15.90
C GLU A 106 48.58 16.20 -17.36
N GLN A 107 47.64 15.90 -18.26
CA GLN A 107 47.76 16.26 -19.68
C GLN A 107 47.56 17.77 -19.93
N LEU A 108 46.69 18.44 -19.17
CA LEU A 108 46.34 19.85 -19.39
C LEU A 108 47.03 20.82 -18.42
N LYS A 109 47.88 20.34 -17.49
CA LYS A 109 48.53 21.14 -16.42
C LYS A 109 47.55 22.04 -15.65
N PHE A 110 46.28 21.65 -15.56
CA PHE A 110 45.22 22.44 -14.95
C PHE A 110 44.80 21.81 -13.63
N THR A 111 44.83 22.56 -12.53
CA THR A 111 44.45 22.01 -11.22
C THR A 111 42.95 22.09 -11.03
N PHE A 112 42.26 20.95 -11.09
CA PHE A 112 40.86 20.88 -10.70
C PHE A 112 40.73 20.93 -9.16
N PRO A 113 39.67 21.56 -8.64
CA PRO A 113 39.31 21.45 -7.23
C PRO A 113 39.14 19.97 -6.85
N LYS A 114 39.71 19.55 -5.72
CA LYS A 114 39.43 18.22 -5.15
C LYS A 114 37.94 18.20 -4.81
N TRP A 115 37.18 17.43 -5.59
CA TRP A 115 35.79 17.14 -5.28
C TRP A 115 35.80 16.33 -4.00
N GLU A 116 35.43 17.00 -2.92
CA GLU A 116 35.18 16.37 -1.63
C GLU A 116 34.17 15.26 -1.89
N THR A 117 34.53 14.01 -1.57
CA THR A 117 33.62 12.87 -1.66
C THR A 117 32.54 13.12 -0.62
N VAL A 118 31.52 13.90 -1.01
CA VAL A 118 30.35 14.22 -0.19
C VAL A 118 29.92 12.92 0.44
N ASP A 119 30.04 12.79 1.77
CA ASP A 119 29.71 11.55 2.46
C ASP A 119 28.18 11.48 2.61
N TRP A 120 27.50 11.21 1.49
CA TRP A 120 26.06 11.02 1.37
C TRP A 120 25.51 9.96 2.32
N PHE A 121 26.36 9.03 2.78
CA PHE A 121 26.01 7.98 3.73
C PHE A 121 26.18 8.43 5.19
N GLY A 122 27.19 9.24 5.49
CA GLY A 122 27.39 9.84 6.82
C GLY A 122 26.29 10.82 7.24
N GLN A 123 25.55 11.39 6.28
CA GLN A 123 24.39 12.25 6.53
C GLN A 123 23.04 11.52 6.51
N LEU A 124 23.04 10.18 6.45
CA LEU A 124 21.82 9.39 6.59
C LEU A 124 21.32 9.44 8.02
N ASP A 125 20.55 10.49 8.27
CA ASP A 125 19.83 10.71 9.50
C ASP A 125 18.85 9.54 9.71
N ILE A 126 19.14 8.67 10.69
CA ILE A 126 18.27 7.54 11.06
C ILE A 126 16.83 8.03 11.30
N ASN A 127 16.67 9.28 11.74
CA ASN A 127 15.39 9.93 11.96
C ASN A 127 14.58 10.14 10.67
N LYS A 128 15.25 10.47 9.54
CA LYS A 128 14.60 10.62 8.23
C LYS A 128 14.18 9.28 7.66
N ILE A 129 14.98 8.24 7.86
CA ILE A 129 14.65 6.86 7.46
C ILE A 129 13.50 6.33 8.33
N GLY A 130 13.56 6.57 9.65
CA GLY A 130 12.48 6.22 10.58
C GLY A 130 11.16 6.90 10.21
N GLY A 131 11.20 8.19 9.85
CA GLY A 131 10.04 8.94 9.36
C GLY A 131 9.48 8.43 8.03
N PHE A 132 10.33 8.07 7.08
CA PHE A 132 9.92 7.47 5.80
C PHE A 132 9.29 6.08 5.99
N LEU A 133 9.83 5.26 6.90
CA LEU A 133 9.26 3.97 7.25
C LEU A 133 7.90 4.14 7.93
N LEU A 134 7.78 5.01 8.94
CA LEU A 134 6.51 5.27 9.63
C LEU A 134 5.45 5.82 8.68
N SER A 135 5.81 6.77 7.81
CA SER A 135 4.88 7.35 6.83
C SER A 135 4.44 6.36 5.75
N SER A 136 5.28 5.37 5.43
CA SER A 136 4.91 4.27 4.53
C SER A 136 4.04 3.21 5.22
N LEU A 137 4.25 2.98 6.52
CA LEU A 137 3.49 2.02 7.33
C LEU A 137 2.03 2.44 7.54
N GLY A 138 1.73 3.73 7.64
CA GLY A 138 0.35 4.20 7.84
C GLY A 138 -0.63 3.77 6.73
N PRO A 139 -0.40 4.15 5.46
CA PRO A 139 -1.22 3.73 4.33
C PRO A 139 -1.23 2.21 4.14
N PHE A 140 -0.10 1.54 4.39
CA PHE A 140 0.00 0.10 4.34
C PHE A 140 -0.92 -0.56 5.38
N PHE A 141 -0.84 -0.15 6.64
CA PHE A 141 -1.70 -0.68 7.70
C PHE A 141 -3.19 -0.44 7.39
N SER A 142 -3.53 0.74 6.87
CA SER A 142 -4.90 1.04 6.43
C SER A 142 -5.36 0.12 5.29
N PHE A 143 -4.48 -0.19 4.33
CA PHE A 143 -4.76 -1.16 3.28
C PHE A 143 -5.00 -2.56 3.86
N ILE A 144 -4.13 -3.03 4.77
CA ILE A 144 -4.32 -4.33 5.45
C ILE A 144 -5.63 -4.38 6.22
N ALA A 145 -5.92 -3.35 7.03
CA ALA A 145 -7.14 -3.28 7.81
C ALA A 145 -8.40 -3.31 6.92
N ASN A 146 -8.37 -2.56 5.81
CA ASN A 146 -9.44 -2.59 4.81
C ASN A 146 -9.57 -3.96 4.13
N LEU A 147 -8.46 -4.57 3.72
CA LEU A 147 -8.45 -5.89 3.10
C LEU A 147 -9.02 -6.96 4.05
N PHE A 148 -8.69 -6.86 5.33
CA PHE A 148 -9.20 -7.72 6.38
C PHE A 148 -10.71 -7.55 6.58
N LEU A 149 -11.23 -6.31 6.56
CA LEU A 149 -12.67 -6.05 6.59
C LEU A 149 -13.38 -6.65 5.36
N VAL A 150 -12.86 -6.41 4.15
CA VAL A 150 -13.39 -7.02 2.92
C VAL A 150 -13.44 -8.54 3.06
N PHE A 151 -12.36 -9.15 3.58
CA PHE A 151 -12.28 -10.58 3.79
C PHE A 151 -13.34 -11.11 4.75
N ILE A 152 -13.48 -10.49 5.93
CA ILE A 152 -14.52 -10.84 6.90
C ILE A 152 -15.90 -10.77 6.25
N PHE A 153 -16.18 -9.69 5.51
CA PHE A 153 -17.47 -9.53 4.83
C PHE A 153 -17.71 -10.60 3.77
N ILE A 154 -16.70 -10.95 2.96
CA ILE A 154 -16.84 -12.04 1.99
C ILE A 154 -17.19 -13.35 2.71
N VAL A 155 -16.49 -13.67 3.80
CA VAL A 155 -16.77 -14.87 4.60
C VAL A 155 -18.20 -14.84 5.14
N PHE A 156 -18.64 -13.71 5.71
CA PHE A 156 -19.99 -13.55 6.25
C PHE A 156 -21.09 -13.68 5.19
N ILE A 157 -20.94 -12.95 4.08
CA ILE A 157 -21.88 -12.95 2.96
C ILE A 157 -22.00 -14.35 2.37
N LEU A 158 -20.87 -15.04 2.27
CA LEU A 158 -20.83 -16.37 1.69
C LEU A 158 -21.37 -17.43 2.65
N ALA A 159 -21.04 -17.35 3.93
CA ALA A 159 -21.59 -18.24 4.96
C ALA A 159 -23.11 -18.13 5.04
N GLY A 160 -23.65 -16.90 4.93
CA GLY A 160 -25.09 -16.67 4.86
C GLY A 160 -25.77 -17.18 3.59
N ARG A 161 -25.01 -17.55 2.56
CA ARG A 161 -25.51 -18.12 1.30
C ARG A 161 -25.61 -19.64 1.31
N GLY A 162 -25.18 -20.30 2.39
CA GLY A 162 -25.26 -21.74 2.58
C GLY A 162 -26.49 -22.16 3.39
N ASN A 163 -27.65 -22.19 2.73
CA ASN A 163 -28.81 -23.04 3.01
C ASN A 163 -29.47 -23.36 1.67
#